data_AF-F0Y2D2-F1
#
_entry.id   AF-F0Y2D2-F1
#
_cell.length_a   1.000
_cell.length_b   1.000
_cell.length_c   1.000
_cell.angle_alpha   90.00
_cell.angle_beta   90.00
_cell.angle_gamma   90.00
#
_symmetry.space_group_name_H-M   'P 1'
#
loop_
_entity.id
_entity.type
_entity.pdbx_description
1 polymer ?
#
loop_
_entity_poly.entity_id
_entity_poly.type
_entity_poly.pdbx_seq_one_letter_code
_entity_poly.pdbx_strand_id
1 'polypeptide(L)'
;MDEERAERNPFTLPSDEEVFRMRDEERKRRSKEREEQRKLKVWQKTTGGSRVAGSVRLKELIGGDGREGAAASKSARQTKDAVNEARSIVVNERRQEKENMAEFIAKKREMFLVQMSLDTKREEIRKLEEKAQMKEEALKKSEQMLEEDAIRFDTFLKENDKKAHEAIKKAEKETKLKTDKVQEIKRLNQQIQMVSSDMSKHKEALEDCLKYKEFLDSLTPDEWFSEQKAIKRERQESRRQARIQKRRDALEKKRREAYEAQLRLEEAEAAPKKKYGAGRRRKSVAGADPSKAVAPKMPPPVATPELEDEPLTSSDEELPMYFKHPQQLLDIFSQLEEQNLFLIQNSQETEKALEELKQNFEATKEQMDGKTALLKQNIDELELQIGAEENKAAQLRGRLQARAGETQGRQEKLLAQLHEKVRDVYQKCGFDVGSKPSTLFMLSELEARLEQLLDHIETMSEEYIMKEEKDKEKKRRERKRQEQQALQDAQQEERNRKSIARSMQAPKKRTGRQVMFRSAPMRQAVREEKEEEEDDLDELKYLT
;
A
#
# COMPACT_ATOMS: atom_id res chain seq x y z
N MET A 1 69.85 51.94 57.21
CA MET A 1 68.39 52.07 57.05
C MET A 1 68.18 52.54 55.62
N ASP A 2 68.59 51.72 54.66
CA ASP A 2 68.92 52.17 53.29
C ASP A 2 68.37 51.21 52.22
N GLU A 3 67.23 50.57 52.48
CA GLU A 3 66.56 49.68 51.51
C GLU A 3 65.17 50.17 51.05
N GLU A 4 64.59 51.24 51.62
CA GLU A 4 63.27 51.76 51.19
C GLU A 4 63.31 52.94 50.20
N ARG A 5 64.48 53.43 49.81
CA ARG A 5 64.59 54.62 48.92
C ARG A 5 64.61 54.31 47.42
N ALA A 6 64.64 53.03 47.01
CA ALA A 6 64.86 52.65 45.62
C ALA A 6 63.58 52.48 44.77
N GLU A 7 62.38 52.46 45.36
CA GLU A 7 61.13 52.18 44.62
C GLU A 7 60.19 53.39 44.48
N ARG A 8 60.62 54.59 44.87
CA ARG A 8 59.74 55.76 44.84
C ARG A 8 59.89 56.56 43.54
N ASN A 9 58.82 56.58 42.75
CA ASN A 9 58.73 57.29 41.49
C ASN A 9 59.06 58.80 41.69
N PRO A 10 60.04 59.36 40.96
CA PRO A 10 60.47 60.76 41.13
C PRO A 10 59.43 61.80 40.70
N PHE A 11 58.32 61.39 40.08
CA PHE A 11 57.22 62.26 39.66
C PHE A 11 55.93 62.11 40.49
N THR A 12 55.92 61.26 41.53
CA THR A 12 54.80 61.22 42.48
C THR A 12 54.98 62.29 43.55
N LEU A 13 53.99 63.18 43.66
CA LEU A 13 53.93 64.20 44.70
C LEU A 13 53.98 63.54 46.10
N PRO A 14 54.88 63.96 47.01
CA PRO A 14 54.93 63.44 48.37
C PRO A 14 53.58 63.62 49.07
N SER A 15 53.20 62.69 49.95
CA SER A 15 51.94 62.83 50.70
C SER A 15 52.03 64.00 51.69
N ASP A 16 50.89 64.59 52.05
CA ASP A 16 50.85 65.72 52.98
C ASP A 16 51.59 65.41 54.31
N GLU A 17 51.47 64.19 54.83
CA GLU A 17 52.22 63.75 56.03
C GLU A 17 53.74 63.78 55.83
N GLU A 18 54.24 63.45 54.64
CA GLU A 18 55.67 63.52 54.34
C GLU A 18 56.15 64.94 54.10
N VAL A 19 55.31 65.81 53.53
CA VAL A 19 55.58 67.24 53.41
C VAL A 19 55.68 67.86 54.81
N PHE A 20 54.78 67.51 55.73
CA PHE A 20 54.85 67.96 57.13
C PHE A 20 56.11 67.43 57.82
N ARG A 21 56.47 66.15 57.66
CA ARG A 21 57.71 65.60 58.22
C ARG A 21 58.96 66.28 57.66
N MET A 22 59.05 66.48 56.34
CA MET A 22 60.18 67.19 55.73
C MET A 22 60.28 68.64 56.22
N ARG A 23 59.14 69.32 56.43
CA ARG A 23 59.11 70.68 56.96
C ARG A 23 59.55 70.75 58.42
N ASP A 24 59.16 69.78 59.23
CA ASP A 24 59.59 69.69 60.63
C ASP A 24 61.06 69.29 60.77
N GLU A 25 61.56 68.41 59.89
CA GLU A 25 62.98 68.08 59.77
C GLU A 25 63.81 69.29 59.32
N GLU A 26 63.32 70.07 58.35
CA GLU A 26 63.97 71.30 57.91
C GLU A 26 63.99 72.36 59.02
N ARG A 27 62.90 72.50 59.80
CA ARG A 27 62.85 73.35 60.99
C ARG A 27 63.86 72.90 62.05
N LYS A 28 63.95 71.60 62.34
CA LYS A 28 64.95 71.04 63.27
C LYS A 28 66.37 71.29 62.78
N ARG A 29 66.65 71.10 61.48
CA ARG A 29 67.96 71.39 60.88
C ARG A 29 68.33 72.87 61.01
N ARG A 30 67.42 73.78 60.68
CA ARG A 30 67.62 75.23 60.86
C ARG A 30 67.83 75.62 62.33
N SER A 31 67.16 74.95 63.26
CA SER A 31 67.36 75.17 64.70
C SER A 31 68.76 74.73 65.14
N LYS A 32 69.21 73.54 64.71
CA LYS A 32 70.56 73.04 64.97
C LYS A 32 71.64 73.94 64.37
N GLU A 33 71.49 74.37 63.11
CA GLU A 33 72.41 75.31 62.47
C GLU A 33 72.47 76.66 63.22
N ARG A 34 71.34 77.14 63.79
CA ARG A 34 71.33 78.34 64.63
C ARG A 34 72.04 78.13 65.97
N GLU A 35 71.89 76.97 66.59
CA GLU A 35 72.60 76.62 67.83
C GLU A 35 74.12 76.49 67.60
N GLU A 36 74.53 75.87 66.50
CA GLU A 36 75.93 75.78 66.08
C GLU A 36 76.50 77.17 65.77
N GLN A 37 75.75 78.02 65.07
CA GLN A 37 76.12 79.42 64.82
C GLN A 37 76.13 80.28 66.09
N ARG A 38 75.40 79.91 67.15
CA ARG A 38 75.49 80.57 68.46
C ARG A 38 76.78 80.25 69.19
N LYS A 39 77.31 79.02 69.03
CA LYS A 39 78.55 78.56 69.68
C LYS A 39 79.83 79.09 69.03
N LEU A 40 79.77 79.56 67.78
CA LEU A 40 80.91 80.15 67.06
C LEU A 40 81.19 81.59 67.51
N LYS A 41 82.47 81.98 67.57
CA LYS A 41 82.89 83.36 67.88
C LYS A 41 82.64 84.28 66.68
N VAL A 42 82.51 85.59 66.93
CA VAL A 42 82.02 86.58 65.95
C VAL A 42 82.82 86.58 64.63
N TRP A 43 84.13 86.35 64.66
CA TRP A 43 84.99 86.28 63.47
C TRP A 43 84.93 84.93 62.71
N GLN A 44 84.34 83.90 63.31
CA GLN A 44 84.09 82.60 62.66
C GLN A 44 82.71 82.52 62.00
N LYS A 45 81.86 83.54 62.20
CA LYS A 45 80.53 83.59 61.58
C LYS A 45 80.66 84.18 60.18
N THR A 46 80.22 83.41 59.18
CA THR A 46 80.12 83.90 57.79
C THR A 46 79.06 85.01 57.71
N THR A 47 79.48 86.21 57.34
CA THR A 47 78.61 87.39 57.14
C THR A 47 77.72 87.20 55.92
N GLY A 48 76.51 87.77 55.98
CA GLY A 48 75.43 87.56 55.00
C GLY A 48 75.78 87.83 53.52
N GLY A 49 76.90 88.50 53.24
CA GLY A 49 77.43 88.67 51.89
C GLY A 49 78.03 87.41 51.26
N SER A 50 78.46 86.42 52.06
CA SER A 50 79.04 85.16 51.54
C SER A 50 77.99 84.08 51.23
N ARG A 51 76.75 84.21 51.74
CA ARG A 51 75.66 83.22 51.52
C ARG A 51 74.92 83.38 50.19
N VAL A 52 75.19 84.46 49.44
CA VAL A 52 74.52 84.81 48.17
C VAL A 52 75.38 84.45 46.94
N ALA A 53 76.39 83.59 47.09
CA ALA A 53 77.16 83.03 45.97
C ALA A 53 76.51 81.77 45.34
N GLY A 54 75.24 81.49 45.64
CA GLY A 54 74.47 80.38 45.07
C GLY A 54 73.67 80.71 43.80
N SER A 55 73.58 81.99 43.43
CA SER A 55 72.71 82.42 42.32
C SER A 55 73.40 82.49 40.94
N VAL A 56 74.68 82.15 40.85
CA VAL A 56 75.45 82.26 39.59
C VAL A 56 75.35 80.99 38.72
N ARG A 57 75.02 79.83 39.29
CA ARG A 57 74.96 78.55 38.54
C ARG A 57 73.69 78.31 37.72
N LEU A 58 72.61 79.07 37.94
CA LEU A 58 71.39 78.94 37.13
C LEU A 58 71.43 79.80 35.86
N LYS A 59 72.38 80.75 35.77
CA LYS A 59 72.53 81.66 34.63
C LYS A 59 73.51 81.16 33.55
N GLU A 60 74.24 80.08 33.82
CA GLU A 60 75.11 79.38 32.85
C GLU A 60 74.44 78.15 32.20
N LEU A 61 73.27 77.71 32.67
CA LEU A 61 72.56 76.52 32.17
C LEU A 61 71.45 76.82 31.15
N ILE A 62 71.15 78.10 30.89
CA ILE A 62 70.12 78.52 29.93
C ILE A 62 70.78 79.52 28.99
N GLY A 63 71.31 79.02 27.87
CA GLY A 63 71.77 79.86 26.76
C GLY A 63 70.59 80.67 26.22
N GLY A 64 70.76 81.98 26.11
CA GLY A 64 69.72 82.88 25.62
C GLY A 64 70.11 84.34 25.74
N ASP A 65 70.27 84.96 24.59
CA ASP A 65 70.79 86.29 24.29
C ASP A 65 69.89 87.45 24.77
N GLY A 66 70.47 88.65 24.90
CA GLY A 66 69.73 89.91 24.71
C GLY A 66 69.01 90.61 25.88
N ARG A 67 69.72 91.61 26.44
CA ARG A 67 69.33 93.04 26.50
C ARG A 67 68.30 93.59 27.53
N GLU A 68 68.78 94.60 28.28
CA GLU A 68 68.12 95.72 29.00
C GLU A 68 67.24 95.38 30.23
N GLY A 69 67.26 96.09 31.37
CA GLY A 69 67.92 97.34 31.76
C GLY A 69 67.96 97.51 33.29
N ALA A 70 68.82 98.43 33.71
CA ALA A 70 69.14 98.76 35.10
C ALA A 70 68.22 99.84 35.68
N ALA A 71 67.80 99.71 36.95
CA ALA A 71 67.60 100.81 37.90
C ALA A 71 66.95 100.33 39.22
N ALA A 72 67.67 100.38 40.34
CA ALA A 72 67.13 100.70 41.68
C ALA A 72 68.21 100.55 42.77
N SER A 73 69.00 101.60 43.03
CA SER A 73 69.85 101.66 44.24
C SER A 73 70.18 103.11 44.65
N LYS A 74 69.20 103.91 45.07
CA LYS A 74 69.43 105.24 45.68
C LYS A 74 68.32 105.65 46.65
N SER A 75 68.27 105.10 47.87
CA SER A 75 67.34 105.62 48.91
C SER A 75 67.80 105.47 50.37
N ALA A 76 69.12 105.38 50.63
CA ALA A 76 69.63 105.16 52.00
C ALA A 76 70.56 106.27 52.54
N ARG A 77 70.71 107.40 51.84
CA ARG A 77 71.65 108.48 52.24
C ARG A 77 71.01 109.78 52.75
N GLN A 78 69.69 109.96 52.63
CA GLN A 78 69.03 111.23 52.95
C GLN A 78 68.58 111.38 54.42
N THR A 79 68.62 110.33 55.25
CA THR A 79 68.05 110.35 56.61
C THR A 79 69.01 110.82 57.71
N LYS A 80 70.30 111.06 57.40
CA LYS A 80 71.29 111.52 58.39
C LYS A 80 71.43 113.04 58.48
N ASP A 81 71.13 113.76 57.40
CA ASP A 81 71.35 115.21 57.35
C ASP A 81 70.20 115.99 58.03
N ALA A 82 68.97 115.48 57.99
CA ALA A 82 67.80 116.09 58.64
C ALA A 82 67.87 116.15 60.17
N VAL A 83 68.63 115.24 60.81
CA VAL A 83 68.76 115.18 62.28
C VAL A 83 69.73 116.24 62.81
N ASN A 84 70.72 116.65 62.01
CA ASN A 84 71.67 117.71 62.37
C ASN A 84 71.07 119.11 62.17
N GLU A 85 70.21 119.28 61.18
CA GLU A 85 69.52 120.56 60.91
C GLU A 85 68.52 120.91 62.03
N ALA A 86 67.77 119.91 62.54
CA ALA A 86 66.85 120.06 63.66
C ALA A 86 67.52 120.47 64.99
N ARG A 87 68.80 120.13 65.21
CA ARG A 87 69.54 120.55 66.42
C ARG A 87 69.92 122.02 66.42
N SER A 88 70.09 122.64 65.25
CA SER A 88 70.42 124.07 65.15
C SER A 88 69.22 124.98 65.45
N ILE A 89 68.02 124.51 65.12
CA ILE A 89 66.76 125.25 65.31
C ILE A 89 66.42 125.39 66.80
N VAL A 90 66.68 124.36 67.62
CA VAL A 90 66.38 124.36 69.06
C VAL A 90 67.34 125.23 69.88
N VAL A 91 68.53 125.59 69.34
CA VAL A 91 69.54 126.39 70.05
C VAL A 91 69.31 127.90 69.91
N ASN A 92 68.60 128.36 68.88
CA ASN A 92 68.34 129.78 68.64
C ASN A 92 67.15 130.38 69.39
N GLU A 93 66.38 129.58 70.14
CA GLU A 93 65.14 130.00 70.80
C GLU A 93 65.35 130.74 72.14
N ARG A 94 66.60 131.08 72.51
CA ARG A 94 66.96 131.76 73.78
C ARG A 94 67.65 133.13 73.63
N ARG A 95 67.47 133.84 72.50
CA ARG A 95 67.78 135.28 72.41
C ARG A 95 66.49 136.09 72.39
N GLN A 96 66.08 136.57 73.57
CA GLN A 96 65.04 137.59 73.69
C GLN A 96 65.66 138.96 73.37
N GLU A 97 65.64 139.33 72.10
CA GLU A 97 65.76 140.74 71.70
C GLU A 97 64.33 141.26 71.51
N LYS A 98 64.05 142.45 72.07
CA LYS A 98 62.69 143.01 72.19
C LYS A 98 62.09 143.23 70.80
N GLU A 99 61.23 142.31 70.36
CA GLU A 99 60.57 142.35 69.05
C GLU A 99 59.72 143.61 68.88
N ASN A 100 59.84 144.24 67.72
CA ASN A 100 59.05 145.39 67.31
C ASN A 100 57.65 144.90 66.87
N MET A 101 56.57 145.60 67.26
CA MET A 101 55.17 145.13 67.07
C MET A 101 54.85 144.64 65.64
N ALA A 102 55.51 145.22 64.63
CA ALA A 102 55.36 144.82 63.22
C ALA A 102 55.86 143.40 62.91
N GLU A 103 56.96 142.95 63.53
CA GLU A 103 57.55 141.63 63.29
C GLU A 103 56.69 140.52 63.90
N PHE A 104 56.10 140.76 65.07
CA PHE A 104 55.15 139.85 65.68
C PHE A 104 53.91 139.64 64.79
N ILE A 105 53.40 140.73 64.20
CA ILE A 105 52.27 140.67 63.25
C ILE A 105 52.68 139.91 61.98
N ALA A 106 53.89 140.14 61.45
CA ALA A 106 54.39 139.43 60.27
C ALA A 106 54.53 137.91 60.53
N LYS A 107 55.13 137.52 61.67
CA LYS A 107 55.28 136.10 62.06
C LYS A 107 53.93 135.43 62.31
N LYS A 108 52.96 136.13 62.90
CA LYS A 108 51.58 135.63 63.05
C LYS A 108 50.88 135.44 61.70
N ARG A 109 51.10 136.34 60.73
CA ARG A 109 50.59 136.20 59.36
C ARG A 109 51.26 135.03 58.62
N GLU A 110 52.58 134.88 58.74
CA GLU A 110 53.31 133.76 58.15
C GLU A 110 52.87 132.42 58.75
N MET A 111 52.75 132.35 60.07
CA MET A 111 52.20 131.17 60.77
C MET A 111 50.77 130.87 60.32
N PHE A 112 49.92 131.89 60.14
CA PHE A 112 48.56 131.70 59.63
C PHE A 112 48.55 131.24 58.16
N LEU A 113 49.45 131.75 57.32
CA LEU A 113 49.54 131.36 55.91
C LEU A 113 50.04 129.91 55.77
N VAL A 114 51.03 129.51 56.58
CA VAL A 114 51.49 128.11 56.66
C VAL A 114 50.37 127.22 57.18
N GLN A 115 49.66 127.64 58.22
CA GLN A 115 48.50 126.92 58.76
C GLN A 115 47.41 126.74 57.69
N MET A 116 47.03 127.81 56.99
CA MET A 116 46.06 127.77 55.90
C MET A 116 46.54 126.87 54.74
N SER A 117 47.83 126.88 54.42
CA SER A 117 48.40 125.99 53.39
C SER A 117 48.41 124.52 53.83
N LEU A 118 48.71 124.24 55.09
CA LEU A 118 48.64 122.89 55.66
C LEU A 118 47.21 122.39 55.71
N ASP A 119 46.26 123.24 56.11
CA ASP A 119 44.84 122.88 56.14
C ASP A 119 44.31 122.64 54.71
N THR A 120 44.72 123.46 53.73
CA THR A 120 44.40 123.22 52.31
C THR A 120 45.01 121.91 51.79
N LYS A 121 46.27 121.60 52.15
CA LYS A 121 46.93 120.34 51.76
C LYS A 121 46.32 119.12 52.47
N ARG A 122 45.94 119.25 53.74
CA ARG A 122 45.25 118.21 54.51
C ARG A 122 43.88 117.92 53.91
N GLU A 123 43.15 118.95 53.50
CA GLU A 123 41.85 118.78 52.84
C GLU A 123 42.00 118.13 51.45
N GLU A 124 43.01 118.52 50.67
CA GLU A 124 43.30 117.86 49.39
C GLU A 124 43.78 116.41 49.57
N ILE A 125 44.60 116.12 50.58
CA ILE A 125 45.01 114.75 50.94
C ILE A 125 43.77 113.94 51.32
N ARG A 126 42.90 114.47 52.18
CA ARG A 126 41.66 113.81 52.58
C ARG A 126 40.76 113.51 51.38
N LYS A 127 40.64 114.45 50.44
CA LYS A 127 39.87 114.25 49.19
C LYS A 127 40.49 113.19 48.28
N LEU A 128 41.82 113.10 48.22
CA LEU A 128 42.51 112.04 47.46
C LEU A 128 42.41 110.69 48.16
N GLU A 129 42.45 110.65 49.49
CA GLU A 129 42.23 109.45 50.31
C GLU A 129 40.80 108.93 50.13
N GLU A 130 39.78 109.79 50.18
CA GLU A 130 38.39 109.40 49.91
C GLU A 130 38.23 108.85 48.48
N LYS A 131 38.85 109.49 47.47
CA LYS A 131 38.85 108.96 46.09
C LYS A 131 39.61 107.64 45.96
N ALA A 132 40.69 107.45 46.71
CA ALA A 132 41.47 106.21 46.72
C ALA A 132 40.67 105.09 47.40
N GLN A 133 40.02 105.36 48.53
CA GLN A 133 39.15 104.42 49.24
C GLN A 133 37.98 103.98 48.37
N MET A 134 37.28 104.91 47.69
CA MET A 134 36.20 104.56 46.77
C MET A 134 36.66 103.67 45.62
N LYS A 135 37.88 103.88 45.10
CA LYS A 135 38.47 103.02 44.06
C LYS A 135 38.89 101.66 44.62
N GLU A 136 39.45 101.62 45.82
CA GLU A 136 39.83 100.37 46.48
C GLU A 136 38.59 99.52 46.80
N GLU A 137 37.52 100.13 47.30
CA GLU A 137 36.24 99.46 47.52
C GLU A 137 35.61 98.96 46.20
N ALA A 138 35.71 99.74 45.13
CA ALA A 138 35.23 99.33 43.81
C ALA A 138 36.04 98.14 43.26
N LEU A 139 37.37 98.19 43.38
CA LEU A 139 38.26 97.09 42.98
C LEU A 139 37.98 95.83 43.79
N LYS A 140 37.86 95.96 45.12
CA LYS A 140 37.55 94.83 46.02
C LYS A 140 36.20 94.20 45.69
N LYS A 141 35.17 95.00 45.39
CA LYS A 141 33.89 94.48 44.91
C LYS A 141 34.04 93.75 43.58
N SER A 142 34.83 94.28 42.63
CA SER A 142 35.08 93.59 41.36
C SER A 142 35.86 92.28 41.52
N GLU A 143 36.85 92.25 42.41
CA GLU A 143 37.61 91.05 42.77
C GLU A 143 36.69 89.99 43.37
N GLN A 144 35.84 90.36 44.34
CA GLN A 144 34.84 89.46 44.91
C GLN A 144 33.88 88.90 43.86
N MET A 145 33.38 89.74 42.95
CA MET A 145 32.49 89.28 41.88
C MET A 145 33.20 88.27 40.94
N LEU A 146 34.48 88.49 40.64
CA LEU A 146 35.28 87.56 39.84
C LEU A 146 35.59 86.25 40.57
N GLU A 147 35.88 86.31 41.88
CA GLU A 147 36.06 85.12 42.72
C GLU A 147 34.77 84.31 42.81
N GLU A 148 33.63 84.96 43.00
CA GLU A 148 32.34 84.30 42.98
C GLU A 148 32.03 83.68 41.62
N ASP A 149 32.34 84.37 40.51
CA ASP A 149 32.19 83.80 39.17
C ASP A 149 33.11 82.59 38.97
N ALA A 150 34.36 82.64 39.42
CA ALA A 150 35.28 81.50 39.36
C ALA A 150 34.73 80.30 40.15
N ILE A 151 34.20 80.54 41.35
CA ILE A 151 33.53 79.49 42.15
C ILE A 151 32.30 78.94 41.41
N ARG A 152 31.48 79.81 40.81
CA ARG A 152 30.30 79.40 40.01
C ARG A 152 30.70 78.58 38.79
N PHE A 153 31.79 78.91 38.11
CA PHE A 153 32.29 78.12 36.99
C PHE A 153 32.82 76.76 37.43
N ASP A 154 33.57 76.71 38.53
CA ASP A 154 34.06 75.44 39.08
C ASP A 154 32.93 74.53 39.56
N THR A 155 31.89 75.09 40.19
CA THR A 155 30.70 74.32 40.57
C THR A 155 29.94 73.86 39.32
N PHE A 156 29.81 74.71 38.30
CA PHE A 156 29.19 74.34 37.04
C PHE A 156 29.93 73.21 36.32
N LEU A 157 31.27 73.24 36.25
CA LEU A 157 32.07 72.17 35.66
C LEU A 157 31.91 70.87 36.46
N LYS A 158 31.99 70.92 37.79
CA LYS A 158 31.76 69.76 38.65
C LYS A 158 30.36 69.18 38.47
N GLU A 159 29.34 70.02 38.35
CA GLU A 159 27.97 69.58 38.10
C GLU A 159 27.79 69.02 36.69
N ASN A 160 28.44 69.60 35.67
CA ASN A 160 28.40 69.10 34.30
C ASN A 160 29.09 67.75 34.18
N ASP A 161 30.31 67.62 34.71
CA ASP A 161 31.05 66.36 34.76
C ASP A 161 30.29 65.30 35.54
N LYS A 162 29.69 65.67 36.68
CA LYS A 162 28.82 64.77 37.45
C LYS A 162 27.61 64.32 36.64
N LYS A 163 26.93 65.24 35.94
CA LYS A 163 25.79 64.92 35.06
C LYS A 163 26.22 64.02 33.89
N ALA A 164 27.39 64.27 33.29
CA ALA A 164 27.94 63.45 32.22
C ALA A 164 28.27 62.03 32.73
N HIS A 165 28.93 61.91 33.87
CA HIS A 165 29.21 60.62 34.50
C HIS A 165 27.92 59.88 34.91
N GLU A 166 26.93 60.59 35.43
CA GLU A 166 25.62 60.00 35.75
C GLU A 166 24.90 59.51 34.48
N ALA A 167 25.00 60.25 33.37
CA ALA A 167 24.44 59.84 32.08
C ALA A 167 25.14 58.59 31.52
N ILE A 168 26.48 58.55 31.56
CA ILE A 168 27.27 57.37 31.15
C ILE A 168 26.89 56.17 32.02
N LYS A 169 26.85 56.33 33.34
CA LYS A 169 26.49 55.26 34.26
C LYS A 169 25.06 54.75 34.05
N LYS A 170 24.12 55.62 33.69
CA LYS A 170 22.76 55.21 33.31
C LYS A 170 22.78 54.42 32.00
N ALA A 171 23.48 54.89 30.97
CA ALA A 171 23.61 54.20 29.68
C ALA A 171 24.30 52.83 29.82
N GLU A 172 25.33 52.71 30.65
CA GLU A 172 26.01 51.45 30.95
C GLU A 172 25.08 50.47 31.69
N LYS A 173 24.30 50.95 32.67
CA LYS A 173 23.30 50.13 33.37
C LYS A 173 22.22 49.62 32.42
N GLU A 174 21.69 50.48 31.55
CA GLU A 174 20.69 50.09 30.55
C GLU A 174 21.26 49.10 29.52
N THR A 175 22.50 49.33 29.08
CA THR A 175 23.20 48.40 28.18
C THR A 175 23.42 47.05 28.84
N LYS A 176 23.81 47.03 30.12
CA LYS A 176 23.96 45.80 30.90
C LYS A 176 22.64 45.05 31.05
N LEU A 177 21.55 45.75 31.40
CA LEU A 177 20.21 45.15 31.46
C LEU A 177 19.79 44.57 30.11
N LYS A 178 20.07 45.27 29.00
CA LYS A 178 19.82 44.78 27.64
C LYS A 178 20.64 43.51 27.35
N THR A 179 21.93 43.48 27.68
CA THR A 179 22.76 42.29 27.44
C THR A 179 22.29 41.09 28.25
N ASP A 180 21.90 41.31 29.52
CA ASP A 180 21.39 40.25 30.39
C ASP A 180 20.07 39.69 29.85
N LYS A 181 19.16 40.55 29.37
CA LYS A 181 17.91 40.12 28.73
C LYS A 181 18.16 39.37 27.42
N VAL A 182 19.14 39.79 26.61
CA VAL A 182 19.52 39.06 25.38
C VAL A 182 20.08 37.68 25.71
N GLN A 183 20.89 37.56 26.77
CA GLN A 183 21.38 36.25 27.22
C GLN A 183 20.24 35.35 27.69
N GLU A 184 19.26 35.89 28.43
CA GLU A 184 18.09 35.13 28.87
C GLU A 184 17.21 34.70 27.69
N ILE A 185 17.00 35.57 26.69
CA ILE A 185 16.31 35.19 25.45
C ILE A 185 17.05 34.04 24.74
N LYS A 186 18.38 34.10 24.65
CA LYS A 186 19.18 33.01 24.07
C LYS A 186 18.99 31.70 24.84
N ARG A 187 19.02 31.75 26.18
CA ARG A 187 18.79 30.59 27.05
C ARG A 187 17.40 29.99 26.83
N LEU A 188 16.36 30.82 26.81
CA LEU A 188 14.98 30.38 26.56
C LEU A 188 14.83 29.80 25.15
N ASN A 189 15.42 30.41 24.13
CA ASN A 189 15.38 29.89 22.76
C ASN A 189 16.07 28.51 22.66
N GLN A 190 17.19 28.29 23.36
CA GLN A 190 17.83 26.98 23.43
C GLN A 190 16.91 25.95 24.11
N GLN A 191 16.22 26.33 25.20
CA GLN A 191 15.25 25.44 25.86
C GLN A 191 14.07 25.10 24.95
N ILE A 192 13.53 26.08 24.22
CA ILE A 192 12.47 25.87 23.23
C ILE A 192 12.95 24.90 22.15
N GLN A 193 14.16 25.09 21.62
CA GLN A 193 14.73 24.18 20.62
C GLN A 193 14.87 22.75 21.16
N MET A 194 15.40 22.59 22.38
CA MET A 194 15.52 21.28 23.03
C MET A 194 14.15 20.60 23.18
N VAL A 195 13.17 21.29 23.76
CA VAL A 195 11.80 20.78 23.92
C VAL A 195 11.14 20.49 22.58
N SER A 196 11.37 21.32 21.55
CA SER A 196 10.83 21.07 20.21
C SER A 196 11.43 19.82 19.57
N SER A 197 12.73 19.58 19.78
CA SER A 197 13.40 18.38 19.29
C SER A 197 12.91 17.12 20.00
N ASP A 198 12.70 17.19 21.32
CA ASP A 198 12.16 16.08 22.09
C ASP A 198 10.68 15.85 21.76
N MET A 199 9.92 16.92 21.51
CA MET A 199 8.55 16.82 20.99
C MET A 199 8.52 16.14 19.62
N SER A 200 9.48 16.40 18.72
CA SER A 200 9.58 15.70 17.44
C SER A 200 9.88 14.22 17.64
N LYS A 201 10.88 13.87 18.46
CA LYS A 201 11.21 12.48 18.78
C LYS A 201 10.02 11.73 19.40
N HIS A 202 9.30 12.37 20.31
CA HIS A 202 8.12 11.77 20.94
C HIS A 202 6.94 11.64 19.96
N LYS A 203 6.79 12.56 19.00
CA LYS A 203 5.80 12.44 17.93
C LYS A 203 6.12 11.28 17.00
N GLU A 204 7.38 11.15 16.56
CA GLU A 204 7.84 10.03 15.74
C GLU A 204 7.65 8.70 16.47
N ALA A 205 8.06 8.63 17.76
CA ALA A 205 7.83 7.45 18.58
C ALA A 205 6.34 7.13 18.76
N LEU A 206 5.48 8.15 18.90
CA LEU A 206 4.03 7.97 18.98
C LEU A 206 3.47 7.44 17.65
N GLU A 207 3.88 7.98 16.52
CA GLU A 207 3.49 7.49 15.19
C GLU A 207 3.88 6.03 15.00
N ASP A 208 5.09 5.64 15.42
CA ASP A 208 5.52 4.24 15.36
C ASP A 208 4.70 3.36 16.31
N CYS A 209 4.44 3.81 17.55
CA CYS A 209 3.55 3.11 18.46
C CYS A 209 2.12 2.97 17.92
N LEU A 210 1.61 3.97 17.17
CA LEU A 210 0.31 3.89 16.51
C LEU A 210 0.31 2.88 15.37
N LYS A 211 1.36 2.85 14.52
CA LYS A 211 1.52 1.82 13.49
C LYS A 211 1.58 0.42 14.11
N TYR A 212 2.33 0.26 15.21
CA TYR A 212 2.38 -1.00 15.94
C TYR A 212 1.02 -1.36 16.55
N LYS A 213 0.27 -0.39 17.07
CA LYS A 213 -1.10 -0.60 17.59
C LYS A 213 -2.05 -1.05 16.48
N GLU A 214 -2.06 -0.37 15.34
CA GLU A 214 -2.86 -0.75 14.17
C GLU A 214 -2.52 -2.17 13.69
N PHE A 215 -1.21 -2.49 13.65
CA PHE A 215 -0.76 -3.84 13.32
C PHE A 215 -1.24 -4.89 14.31
N LEU A 216 -1.07 -4.65 15.62
CA LEU A 216 -1.54 -5.56 16.66
C LEU A 216 -3.07 -5.68 16.67
N ASP A 217 -3.80 -4.59 16.39
CA ASP A 217 -5.24 -4.61 16.27
C ASP A 217 -5.68 -5.45 15.05
N SER A 218 -4.93 -5.43 13.94
CA SER A 218 -5.22 -6.28 12.76
C SER A 218 -5.00 -7.78 13.00
N LEU A 219 -4.11 -8.12 13.94
CA LEU A 219 -3.84 -9.51 14.32
C LEU A 219 -4.70 -9.99 15.50
N THR A 220 -5.33 -9.04 16.22
CA THR A 220 -6.19 -9.36 17.35
C THR A 220 -7.53 -9.88 16.84
N PRO A 221 -8.01 -11.05 17.30
CA PRO A 221 -9.31 -11.57 16.89
C PRO A 221 -10.47 -10.60 17.19
N ASP A 222 -11.40 -10.42 16.24
CA ASP A 222 -12.58 -9.56 16.37
C ASP A 222 -13.50 -9.95 17.54
N GLU A 223 -13.50 -11.23 17.90
CA GLU A 223 -14.22 -11.76 19.07
C GLU A 223 -13.72 -11.11 20.37
N TRP A 224 -12.41 -10.92 20.49
CA TRP A 224 -11.81 -10.31 21.67
C TRP A 224 -12.18 -8.83 21.77
N PHE A 225 -12.21 -8.07 20.66
CA PHE A 225 -12.71 -6.69 20.67
C PHE A 225 -14.18 -6.61 21.08
N SER A 226 -14.99 -7.57 20.63
CA SER A 226 -16.41 -7.64 20.94
C SER A 226 -16.66 -7.95 22.41
N GLU A 227 -15.92 -8.89 22.99
CA GLU A 227 -15.93 -9.21 24.42
C GLU A 227 -15.50 -8.02 25.26
N GLN A 228 -14.38 -7.37 24.91
CA GLN A 228 -13.90 -6.19 25.63
C GLN A 228 -14.89 -5.02 25.56
N LYS A 229 -15.53 -4.82 24.41
CA LYS A 229 -16.60 -3.82 24.25
C LYS A 229 -17.83 -4.18 25.09
N ALA A 230 -18.16 -5.47 25.22
CA ALA A 230 -19.24 -5.94 26.08
C ALA A 230 -18.92 -5.72 27.57
N ILE A 231 -17.71 -6.07 28.03
CA ILE A 231 -17.24 -5.81 29.40
C ILE A 231 -17.25 -4.31 29.69
N LYS A 232 -16.81 -3.47 28.74
CA LYS A 232 -16.87 -2.01 28.89
C LYS A 232 -18.31 -1.52 29.02
N ARG A 233 -19.23 -2.05 28.22
CA ARG A 233 -20.66 -1.72 28.28
C ARG A 233 -21.28 -2.16 29.62
N GLU A 234 -20.99 -3.37 30.08
CA GLU A 234 -21.47 -3.88 31.36
C GLU A 234 -20.95 -3.05 32.54
N ARG A 235 -19.67 -2.66 32.53
CA ARG A 235 -19.11 -1.74 33.54
C ARG A 235 -19.78 -0.37 33.50
N GLN A 236 -20.05 0.16 32.31
CA GLN A 236 -20.75 1.43 32.12
C GLN A 236 -22.19 1.35 32.66
N GLU A 237 -22.90 0.26 32.36
CA GLU A 237 -24.25 -0.03 32.86
C GLU A 237 -24.26 -0.20 34.38
N SER A 238 -23.29 -0.92 34.96
CA SER A 238 -23.13 -1.07 36.41
C SER A 238 -22.90 0.28 37.10
N ARG A 239 -22.02 1.15 36.55
CA ARG A 239 -21.83 2.51 37.08
C ARG A 239 -23.08 3.37 36.96
N ARG A 240 -23.83 3.25 35.86
CA ARG A 240 -25.12 3.93 35.67
C ARG A 240 -26.15 3.43 36.69
N GLN A 241 -26.27 2.12 36.87
CA GLN A 241 -27.16 1.52 37.87
C GLN A 241 -26.78 1.95 39.30
N ALA A 242 -25.49 2.01 39.64
CA ALA A 242 -25.03 2.51 40.94
C ALA A 242 -25.38 3.99 41.16
N ARG A 243 -25.27 4.84 40.13
CA ARG A 243 -25.71 6.25 40.18
C ARG A 243 -27.22 6.38 40.36
N ILE A 244 -27.99 5.61 39.60
CA ILE A 244 -29.44 5.52 39.71
C ILE A 244 -29.83 5.06 41.12
N GLN A 245 -29.18 4.03 41.64
CA GLN A 245 -29.44 3.51 42.99
C GLN A 245 -29.12 4.54 44.05
N LYS A 246 -27.97 5.21 43.96
CA LYS A 246 -27.62 6.30 44.90
C LYS A 246 -28.63 7.45 44.87
N ARG A 247 -29.16 7.81 43.68
CA ARG A 247 -30.25 8.79 43.56
C ARG A 247 -31.57 8.28 44.15
N ARG A 248 -31.91 6.99 43.94
CA ARG A 248 -33.09 6.34 44.55
C ARG A 248 -33.00 6.33 46.06
N ASP A 249 -31.87 5.91 46.62
CA ASP A 249 -31.62 5.88 48.06
C ASP A 249 -31.68 7.29 48.66
N ALA A 250 -31.15 8.30 47.96
CA ALA A 250 -31.26 9.70 48.38
C ALA A 250 -32.70 10.22 48.39
N LEU A 251 -33.51 9.86 47.38
CA LEU A 251 -34.93 10.19 47.32
C LEU A 251 -35.73 9.46 48.41
N GLU A 252 -35.43 8.18 48.65
CA GLU A 252 -36.04 7.43 49.74
C GLU A 252 -35.68 8.00 51.11
N LYS A 253 -34.41 8.38 51.31
CA LYS A 253 -33.98 9.05 52.54
C LYS A 253 -34.74 10.36 52.74
N LYS A 254 -34.85 11.20 51.71
CA LYS A 254 -35.68 12.42 51.75
C LYS A 254 -37.15 12.12 52.07
N ARG A 255 -37.71 11.03 51.52
CA ARG A 255 -39.07 10.59 51.82
C ARG A 255 -39.23 10.16 53.28
N ARG A 256 -38.27 9.40 53.82
CA ARG A 256 -38.27 8.97 55.22
C ARG A 256 -38.12 10.16 56.17
N GLU A 257 -37.20 11.07 55.88
CA GLU A 257 -37.03 12.32 56.64
C GLU A 257 -38.30 13.17 56.62
N ALA A 258 -38.98 13.29 55.47
CA ALA A 258 -40.26 14.00 55.36
C ALA A 258 -41.37 13.33 56.18
N TYR A 259 -41.43 12.00 56.19
CA TYR A 259 -42.40 11.24 56.99
C TYR A 259 -42.12 11.36 58.50
N GLU A 260 -40.86 11.24 58.93
CA GLU A 260 -40.46 11.45 60.32
C GLU A 260 -40.73 12.89 60.78
N ALA A 261 -40.53 13.88 59.91
CA ALA A 261 -40.88 15.27 60.19
C ALA A 261 -42.39 15.46 60.36
N GLN A 262 -43.21 14.81 59.53
CA GLN A 262 -44.68 14.80 59.69
C GLN A 262 -45.09 14.16 61.01
N LEU A 263 -44.51 13.01 61.37
CA LEU A 263 -44.82 12.33 62.63
C LEU A 263 -44.42 13.18 63.84
N ARG A 264 -43.26 13.85 63.81
CA ARG A 264 -42.86 14.81 64.86
C ARG A 264 -43.81 15.98 65.00
N LEU A 265 -44.33 16.50 63.88
CA LEU A 265 -45.33 17.55 63.88
C LEU A 265 -46.64 17.07 64.51
N GLU A 266 -47.08 15.87 64.18
CA GLU A 266 -48.30 15.26 64.73
C GLU A 266 -48.15 14.93 66.23
N GLU A 267 -46.99 14.42 66.67
CA GLU A 267 -46.68 14.23 68.10
C GLU A 267 -46.63 15.55 68.88
N ALA A 268 -46.09 16.62 68.27
CA ALA A 268 -46.07 17.95 68.86
C ALA A 268 -47.48 18.56 68.97
N GLU A 269 -48.38 18.24 68.03
CA GLU A 269 -49.78 18.67 68.06
C GLU A 269 -50.63 17.85 69.06
N ALA A 270 -50.29 16.58 69.28
CA ALA A 270 -50.92 15.68 70.25
C ALA A 270 -50.49 15.92 71.71
N ALA A 271 -49.46 16.73 71.97
CA ALA A 271 -48.98 17.04 73.31
C ALA A 271 -49.98 17.95 74.09
N PRO A 272 -50.48 17.53 75.28
CA PRO A 272 -51.53 18.26 75.99
C PRO A 272 -51.03 19.59 76.58
N LYS A 273 -51.60 20.71 76.10
CA LYS A 273 -51.37 22.05 76.67
C LYS A 273 -51.86 22.12 78.12
N LYS A 274 -50.95 22.13 79.10
CA LYS A 274 -51.25 22.36 80.52
C LYS A 274 -51.79 23.77 80.74
N LYS A 275 -53.10 23.90 81.01
CA LYS A 275 -53.71 25.08 81.65
C LYS A 275 -53.98 24.78 83.12
N TYR A 276 -53.36 25.55 84.01
CA TYR A 276 -53.73 25.62 85.44
C TYR A 276 -54.84 26.67 85.61
N GLY A 277 -55.85 26.37 86.43
CA GLY A 277 -56.66 27.40 87.09
C GLY A 277 -58.18 27.25 87.03
N ALA A 278 -58.72 26.45 87.95
CA ALA A 278 -59.96 26.59 88.72
C ALA A 278 -61.23 27.26 88.12
N GLY A 279 -62.37 26.54 88.18
CA GLY A 279 -63.67 27.18 88.44
C GLY A 279 -64.94 26.52 87.88
N ARG A 280 -65.59 25.69 88.71
CA ARG A 280 -67.06 25.44 88.78
C ARG A 280 -67.81 24.65 87.67
N ARG A 281 -68.26 23.44 88.07
CA ARG A 281 -69.62 22.81 87.94
C ARG A 281 -70.62 23.53 87.01
N ARG A 282 -71.36 22.89 86.07
CA ARG A 282 -72.15 21.64 86.18
C ARG A 282 -72.76 21.23 84.81
N LYS A 283 -73.07 19.92 84.66
CA LYS A 283 -74.20 19.27 83.95
C LYS A 283 -74.06 18.84 82.46
N SER A 284 -73.83 17.52 82.29
CA SER A 284 -74.35 16.53 81.31
C SER A 284 -74.76 16.95 79.89
N VAL A 285 -74.31 16.19 78.88
CA VAL A 285 -75.09 15.15 78.15
C VAL A 285 -74.23 14.51 77.02
N ALA A 286 -74.31 13.18 76.95
CA ALA A 286 -74.16 12.24 75.82
C ALA A 286 -73.03 12.38 74.76
N GLY A 287 -72.16 11.35 74.74
CA GLY A 287 -72.15 10.34 73.66
C GLY A 287 -71.44 10.68 72.34
N ALA A 288 -70.24 10.11 72.14
CA ALA A 288 -69.77 9.59 70.85
C ALA A 288 -68.53 8.67 71.05
N ASP A 289 -68.50 7.57 70.30
CA ASP A 289 -67.62 6.40 70.35
C ASP A 289 -66.09 6.62 70.34
N PRO A 290 -65.30 5.66 70.87
CA PRO A 290 -63.86 5.58 70.68
C PRO A 290 -63.54 4.70 69.46
N SER A 291 -63.44 5.27 68.27
CA SER A 291 -62.74 4.59 67.16
C SER A 291 -62.22 5.58 66.11
N LYS A 292 -60.98 5.33 65.68
CA LYS A 292 -60.14 6.06 64.69
C LYS A 292 -59.25 7.20 65.24
N ALA A 293 -58.17 6.81 65.91
CA ALA A 293 -56.87 7.42 65.62
C ALA A 293 -56.22 6.59 64.50
N VAL A 294 -56.31 7.07 63.26
CA VAL A 294 -55.63 6.47 62.11
C VAL A 294 -54.17 6.91 62.22
N ALA A 295 -53.26 5.99 62.54
CA ALA A 295 -51.83 6.25 62.41
C ALA A 295 -51.55 6.70 60.96
N PRO A 296 -50.72 7.73 60.73
CA PRO A 296 -50.37 8.15 59.38
C PRO A 296 -49.76 6.96 58.65
N LYS A 297 -50.42 6.50 57.58
CA LYS A 297 -49.87 5.45 56.72
C LYS A 297 -48.82 6.12 55.84
N MET A 298 -47.62 5.54 55.76
CA MET A 298 -46.56 6.01 54.86
C MET A 298 -47.14 6.32 53.46
N PRO A 299 -46.80 7.48 52.86
CA PRO A 299 -47.23 7.77 51.50
C PRO A 299 -46.72 6.66 50.56
N PRO A 300 -47.55 6.17 49.61
CA PRO A 300 -47.14 5.15 48.67
C PRO A 300 -45.91 5.63 47.87
N PRO A 301 -45.00 4.73 47.48
CA PRO A 301 -43.83 5.11 46.71
C PRO A 301 -44.29 5.84 45.45
N VAL A 302 -43.96 7.14 45.35
CA VAL A 302 -44.13 7.92 44.14
C VAL A 302 -43.34 7.20 43.05
N ALA A 303 -44.03 6.67 42.04
CA ALA A 303 -43.40 6.16 40.84
C ALA A 303 -42.59 7.32 40.25
N THR A 304 -41.27 7.24 40.32
CA THR A 304 -40.36 8.22 39.73
C THR A 304 -40.20 7.83 38.26
N PRO A 305 -40.80 8.54 37.29
CA PRO A 305 -40.74 8.15 35.88
C PRO A 305 -39.42 8.54 35.22
N GLU A 306 -38.50 9.22 35.91
CA GLU A 306 -37.47 10.03 35.24
C GLU A 306 -36.07 9.88 35.87
N LEU A 307 -35.71 8.66 36.28
CA LEU A 307 -34.34 8.31 36.69
C LEU A 307 -33.59 7.50 35.62
N GLU A 308 -34.23 7.20 34.49
CA GLU A 308 -33.66 6.39 33.41
C GLU A 308 -32.88 7.23 32.37
N ASP A 309 -32.88 8.56 32.46
CA ASP A 309 -32.12 9.41 31.53
C ASP A 309 -30.70 9.76 32.03
N GLU A 310 -30.13 8.97 32.95
CA GLU A 310 -28.71 9.12 33.33
C GLU A 310 -27.81 8.71 32.15
N PRO A 311 -27.01 9.64 31.58
CA PRO A 311 -26.19 9.35 30.43
C PRO A 311 -25.03 8.41 30.79
N LEU A 312 -24.71 7.54 29.83
CA LEU A 312 -23.55 6.67 29.90
C LEU A 312 -22.29 7.53 29.88
N THR A 313 -21.57 7.60 31.01
CA THR A 313 -20.31 8.35 31.09
C THR A 313 -19.20 7.48 30.50
N SER A 314 -18.48 8.02 29.52
CA SER A 314 -17.28 7.38 29.00
C SER A 314 -16.27 7.20 30.14
N SER A 315 -15.88 5.96 30.43
CA SER A 315 -14.66 5.72 31.19
C SER A 315 -13.51 5.90 30.18
N ASP A 316 -12.62 6.86 30.45
CA ASP A 316 -11.34 7.05 29.75
C ASP A 316 -10.36 5.88 29.96
N GLU A 317 -10.79 4.79 30.62
CA GLU A 317 -10.04 3.55 30.68
C GLU A 317 -9.93 2.94 29.27
N GLU A 318 -8.71 3.05 28.73
CA GLU A 318 -8.29 2.41 27.48
C GLU A 318 -8.39 0.88 27.62
N LEU A 319 -8.91 0.22 26.59
CA LEU A 319 -9.10 -1.22 26.61
C LEU A 319 -7.73 -1.92 26.73
N PRO A 320 -7.58 -2.94 27.61
CA PRO A 320 -6.28 -3.56 27.83
C PRO A 320 -5.86 -4.34 26.58
N MET A 321 -4.71 -4.07 25.94
CA MET A 321 -4.26 -4.77 24.70
C MET A 321 -4.31 -6.32 24.78
N TYR A 322 -4.60 -7.00 23.66
CA TYR A 322 -4.65 -8.47 23.59
C TYR A 322 -3.28 -9.11 23.87
N PHE A 323 -2.24 -8.61 23.21
CA PHE A 323 -0.86 -9.07 23.38
C PHE A 323 -0.23 -8.47 24.64
N LYS A 324 0.22 -9.32 25.56
CA LYS A 324 0.90 -8.94 26.81
C LYS A 324 2.39 -9.27 26.80
N HIS A 325 2.79 -10.30 26.04
CA HIS A 325 4.17 -10.75 25.93
C HIS A 325 4.58 -10.83 24.46
N PRO A 326 5.79 -10.39 24.07
CA PRO A 326 6.27 -10.46 22.69
C PRO A 326 6.28 -11.88 22.11
N GLN A 327 6.48 -12.89 22.96
CA GLN A 327 6.44 -14.31 22.56
C GLN A 327 5.12 -14.70 21.91
N GLN A 328 3.98 -14.17 22.38
CA GLN A 328 2.67 -14.51 21.82
C GLN A 328 2.55 -14.16 20.33
N LEU A 329 3.18 -13.06 19.90
CA LEU A 329 3.19 -12.66 18.51
C LEU A 329 4.13 -13.56 17.67
N LEU A 330 5.30 -13.90 18.23
CA LEU A 330 6.23 -14.83 17.59
C LEU A 330 5.62 -16.22 17.43
N ASP A 331 4.87 -16.70 18.43
CA ASP A 331 4.17 -17.97 18.38
C ASP A 331 3.09 -17.97 17.28
N ILE A 332 2.34 -16.87 17.11
CA ILE A 332 1.38 -16.74 16.01
C ILE A 332 2.09 -16.74 14.66
N PHE A 333 3.22 -16.04 14.52
CA PHE A 333 3.98 -16.08 13.28
C PHE A 333 4.55 -17.47 12.99
N SER A 334 5.09 -18.17 13.99
CA SER A 334 5.55 -19.56 13.83
C SER A 334 4.39 -20.46 13.40
N GLN A 335 3.21 -20.31 14.00
CA GLN A 335 2.01 -21.05 13.60
C GLN A 335 1.57 -20.73 12.18
N LEU A 336 1.59 -19.45 11.79
CA LEU A 336 1.28 -19.03 10.40
C LEU A 336 2.33 -19.55 9.41
N GLU A 337 3.60 -19.56 9.77
CA GLU A 337 4.68 -20.13 8.96
C GLU A 337 4.49 -21.64 8.79
N GLU A 338 4.21 -22.37 9.87
CA GLU A 338 3.88 -23.80 9.85
C GLU A 338 2.64 -24.09 9.00
N GLN A 339 1.57 -23.30 9.15
CA GLN A 339 0.35 -23.43 8.35
C GLN A 339 0.60 -23.14 6.87
N ASN A 340 1.36 -22.09 6.56
CA ASN A 340 1.73 -21.76 5.18
C ASN A 340 2.61 -22.86 4.57
N LEU A 341 3.57 -23.39 5.33
CA LEU A 341 4.41 -24.50 4.87
C LEU A 341 3.57 -25.76 4.64
N PHE A 342 2.63 -26.05 5.52
CA PHE A 342 1.68 -27.16 5.36
C PHE A 342 0.79 -26.99 4.13
N LEU A 343 0.27 -25.78 3.88
CA LEU A 343 -0.52 -25.47 2.68
C LEU A 343 0.31 -25.61 1.41
N ILE A 344 1.56 -25.13 1.42
CA ILE A 344 2.49 -25.31 0.30
C ILE A 344 2.74 -26.79 0.04
N GLN A 345 3.03 -27.57 1.08
CA GLN A 345 3.26 -29.00 0.94
C GLN A 345 2.01 -29.71 0.38
N ASN A 346 0.82 -29.40 0.90
CA ASN A 346 -0.44 -29.96 0.40
C ASN A 346 -0.68 -29.57 -1.08
N SER A 347 -0.40 -28.32 -1.44
CA SER A 347 -0.50 -27.87 -2.83
C SER A 347 0.45 -28.63 -3.76
N GLN A 348 1.68 -28.91 -3.31
CA GLN A 348 2.65 -29.69 -4.08
C GLN A 348 2.26 -31.17 -4.17
N GLU A 349 1.75 -31.76 -3.09
CA GLU A 349 1.27 -33.16 -3.09
C GLU A 349 0.07 -33.32 -4.02
N THR A 350 -0.88 -32.39 -3.98
CA THR A 350 -2.04 -32.40 -4.87
C THR A 350 -1.66 -32.10 -6.33
N GLU A 351 -0.71 -31.21 -6.58
CA GLU A 351 -0.15 -30.97 -7.91
C GLU A 351 0.53 -32.22 -8.47
N LYS A 352 1.36 -32.89 -7.66
CA LYS A 352 2.00 -34.15 -8.04
C LYS A 352 0.98 -35.24 -8.33
N ALA A 353 -0.04 -35.41 -7.49
CA ALA A 353 -1.12 -36.39 -7.72
C ALA A 353 -1.89 -36.09 -9.02
N LEU A 354 -2.10 -34.81 -9.34
CA LEU A 354 -2.73 -34.38 -10.58
C LEU A 354 -1.84 -34.64 -11.80
N GLU A 355 -0.53 -34.45 -11.68
CA GLU A 355 0.43 -34.76 -12.73
C GLU A 355 0.53 -36.28 -12.99
N GLU A 356 0.57 -37.09 -11.93
CA GLU A 356 0.51 -38.56 -12.04
C GLU A 356 -0.80 -39.01 -12.71
N LEU A 357 -1.94 -38.42 -12.33
CA LEU A 357 -3.23 -38.73 -12.96
C LEU A 357 -3.25 -38.34 -14.44
N LYS A 358 -2.68 -37.18 -14.81
CA LYS A 358 -2.54 -36.75 -16.21
C LYS A 358 -1.67 -37.72 -17.01
N GLN A 359 -0.54 -38.15 -16.47
CA GLN A 359 0.34 -39.11 -17.14
C GLN A 359 -0.37 -40.46 -17.34
N ASN A 360 -1.08 -40.96 -16.32
CA ASN A 360 -1.87 -42.19 -16.42
C ASN A 360 -3.01 -42.05 -17.46
N PHE A 361 -3.65 -40.89 -17.51
CA PHE A 361 -4.68 -40.60 -18.51
C PHE A 361 -4.10 -40.59 -19.93
N GLU A 362 -2.97 -39.92 -20.16
CA GLU A 362 -2.36 -39.89 -21.51
C GLU A 362 -1.89 -41.30 -21.93
N ALA A 363 -1.29 -42.08 -21.01
CA ALA A 363 -0.88 -43.44 -21.28
C ALA A 363 -2.07 -44.37 -21.60
N THR A 364 -3.17 -44.25 -20.85
CA THR A 364 -4.39 -45.03 -21.13
C THR A 364 -5.07 -44.61 -22.41
N LYS A 365 -5.07 -43.31 -22.73
CA LYS A 365 -5.55 -42.78 -24.00
C LYS A 365 -4.74 -43.30 -25.18
N GLU A 366 -3.41 -43.29 -25.10
CA GLU A 366 -2.54 -43.84 -26.16
C GLU A 366 -2.80 -45.35 -26.37
N GLN A 367 -2.96 -46.12 -25.28
CA GLN A 367 -3.33 -47.53 -25.38
C GLN A 367 -4.71 -47.74 -26.02
N MET A 368 -5.70 -46.90 -25.68
CA MET A 368 -7.05 -46.97 -26.24
C MET A 368 -7.07 -46.55 -27.72
N ASP A 369 -6.32 -45.52 -28.09
CA ASP A 369 -6.17 -45.07 -29.47
C ASP A 369 -5.48 -46.14 -30.32
N GLY A 370 -4.44 -46.79 -29.77
CA GLY A 370 -3.78 -47.94 -30.41
C GLY A 370 -4.73 -49.12 -30.62
N LYS A 371 -5.52 -49.50 -29.60
CA LYS A 371 -6.55 -50.55 -29.75
C LYS A 371 -7.62 -50.16 -30.76
N THR A 372 -8.03 -48.90 -30.78
CA THR A 372 -9.03 -48.38 -31.73
C THR A 372 -8.50 -48.42 -33.15
N ALA A 373 -7.23 -48.06 -33.37
CA ALA A 373 -6.58 -48.15 -34.68
C ALA A 373 -6.48 -49.62 -35.15
N LEU A 374 -6.10 -50.55 -34.28
CA LEU A 374 -6.08 -51.98 -34.59
C LEU A 374 -7.47 -52.52 -34.93
N LEU A 375 -8.50 -52.13 -34.16
CA LEU A 375 -9.88 -52.54 -34.45
C LEU A 375 -10.37 -51.98 -35.78
N LYS A 376 -10.05 -50.73 -36.12
CA LYS A 376 -10.35 -50.16 -37.44
C LYS A 376 -9.64 -50.92 -38.57
N GLN A 377 -8.36 -51.21 -38.41
CA GLN A 377 -7.61 -52.00 -39.39
C GLN A 377 -8.22 -53.39 -39.59
N ASN A 378 -8.65 -54.05 -38.49
CA ASN A 378 -9.33 -55.33 -38.57
C ASN A 378 -10.69 -55.22 -39.27
N ILE A 379 -11.44 -54.14 -39.04
CA ILE A 379 -12.69 -53.86 -39.75
C ILE A 379 -12.40 -53.70 -41.25
N ASP A 380 -11.42 -52.87 -41.62
CA ASP A 380 -11.05 -52.64 -43.02
C ASP A 380 -10.61 -53.95 -43.71
N GLU A 381 -9.86 -54.81 -43.01
CA GLU A 381 -9.45 -56.11 -43.52
C GLU A 381 -10.64 -57.07 -43.69
N LEU A 382 -11.55 -57.12 -42.72
CA LEU A 382 -12.76 -57.92 -42.81
C LEU A 382 -13.69 -57.41 -43.92
N GLU A 383 -13.83 -56.10 -44.09
CA GLU A 383 -14.60 -55.50 -45.19
C GLU A 383 -13.99 -55.87 -46.56
N LEU A 384 -12.66 -55.86 -46.68
CA LEU A 384 -11.96 -56.31 -47.88
C LEU A 384 -12.22 -57.80 -48.15
N GLN A 385 -12.16 -58.64 -47.12
CA GLN A 385 -12.43 -60.08 -47.23
C GLN A 385 -13.89 -60.34 -47.63
N ILE A 386 -14.84 -59.64 -47.02
CA ILE A 386 -16.27 -59.70 -47.36
C ILE A 386 -16.43 -59.31 -48.83
N GLY A 387 -15.86 -58.18 -49.27
CA GLY A 387 -15.93 -57.77 -50.68
C GLY A 387 -15.32 -58.79 -51.64
N ALA A 388 -14.22 -59.44 -51.26
CA ALA A 388 -13.61 -60.51 -52.07
C ALA A 388 -14.52 -61.76 -52.16
N GLU A 389 -15.14 -62.17 -51.05
CA GLU A 389 -16.07 -63.29 -51.01
C GLU A 389 -17.39 -62.97 -51.73
N GLU A 390 -17.92 -61.76 -51.60
CA GLU A 390 -19.07 -61.29 -52.37
C GLU A 390 -18.79 -61.31 -53.87
N ASN A 391 -17.59 -60.87 -54.30
CA ASN A 391 -17.16 -60.95 -55.69
C ASN A 391 -17.08 -62.40 -56.19
N LYS A 392 -16.51 -63.32 -55.40
CA LYS A 392 -16.49 -64.77 -55.73
C LYS A 392 -17.91 -65.35 -55.81
N ALA A 393 -18.76 -65.01 -54.85
CA ALA A 393 -20.16 -65.45 -54.82
C ALA A 393 -20.92 -64.93 -56.04
N ALA A 394 -20.71 -63.67 -56.43
CA ALA A 394 -21.26 -63.08 -57.64
C ALA A 394 -20.78 -63.79 -58.91
N GLN A 395 -19.47 -64.10 -59.01
CA GLN A 395 -18.93 -64.88 -60.13
C GLN A 395 -19.54 -66.29 -60.22
N LEU A 396 -19.66 -67.00 -59.09
CA LEU A 396 -20.27 -68.33 -59.04
C LEU A 396 -21.76 -68.29 -59.38
N ARG A 397 -22.51 -67.32 -58.86
CA ARG A 397 -23.91 -67.09 -59.23
C ARG A 397 -24.06 -66.82 -60.72
N GLY A 398 -23.20 -65.98 -61.31
CA GLY A 398 -23.19 -65.74 -62.76
C GLY A 398 -22.94 -67.01 -63.58
N ARG A 399 -21.97 -67.85 -63.17
CA ARG A 399 -21.68 -69.13 -63.84
C ARG A 399 -22.83 -70.13 -63.70
N LEU A 400 -23.43 -70.23 -62.52
CA LEU A 400 -24.58 -71.09 -62.26
C LEU A 400 -25.78 -70.66 -63.09
N GLN A 401 -26.07 -69.35 -63.16
CA GLN A 401 -27.19 -68.83 -63.94
C GLN A 401 -26.99 -69.07 -65.44
N ALA A 402 -25.78 -68.90 -65.96
CA ALA A 402 -25.45 -69.23 -67.34
C ALA A 402 -25.66 -70.73 -67.65
N ARG A 403 -25.20 -71.63 -66.76
CA ARG A 403 -25.31 -73.08 -66.96
C ARG A 403 -26.74 -73.61 -66.73
N ALA A 404 -27.45 -73.07 -65.74
CA ALA A 404 -28.82 -73.46 -65.43
C ALA A 404 -29.78 -73.02 -66.54
N GLY A 405 -29.61 -71.81 -67.11
CA GLY A 405 -30.47 -71.31 -68.19
C GLY A 405 -30.50 -72.23 -69.41
N GLU A 406 -29.34 -72.72 -69.86
CA GLU A 406 -29.27 -73.63 -71.02
C GLU A 406 -29.80 -75.03 -70.74
N THR A 407 -29.54 -75.56 -69.54
CA THR A 407 -29.93 -76.93 -69.17
C THR A 407 -31.43 -77.02 -68.88
N GLN A 408 -31.97 -76.03 -68.16
CA GLN A 408 -33.40 -75.94 -67.82
C GLN A 408 -34.24 -75.73 -69.07
N GLY A 409 -33.82 -74.84 -69.97
CA GLY A 409 -34.51 -74.61 -71.24
C GLY A 409 -34.52 -75.82 -72.17
N ARG A 410 -33.51 -76.72 -72.10
CA ARG A 410 -33.53 -78.01 -72.81
C ARG A 410 -34.47 -79.02 -72.17
N GLN A 411 -34.46 -79.15 -70.84
CA GLN A 411 -35.34 -80.08 -70.13
C GLN A 411 -36.82 -79.71 -70.28
N GLU A 412 -37.18 -78.43 -70.20
CA GLU A 412 -38.56 -77.98 -70.41
C GLU A 412 -39.06 -78.31 -71.82
N LYS A 413 -38.22 -78.13 -72.85
CA LYS A 413 -38.55 -78.52 -74.23
C LYS A 413 -38.75 -80.03 -74.37
N LEU A 414 -37.90 -80.83 -73.73
CA LEU A 414 -38.01 -82.29 -73.77
C LEU A 414 -39.28 -82.78 -73.07
N LEU A 415 -39.61 -82.23 -71.90
CA LEU A 415 -40.83 -82.55 -71.16
C LEU A 415 -42.09 -82.17 -71.95
N ALA A 416 -42.07 -81.03 -72.65
CA ALA A 416 -43.16 -80.63 -73.54
C ALA A 416 -43.33 -81.61 -74.72
N GLN A 417 -42.24 -82.07 -75.34
CA GLN A 417 -42.29 -83.08 -76.40
C GLN A 417 -42.82 -84.44 -75.90
N LEU A 418 -42.39 -84.87 -74.72
CA LEU A 418 -42.89 -86.10 -74.10
C LEU A 418 -44.38 -86.00 -73.81
N HIS A 419 -44.84 -84.89 -73.23
CA HIS A 419 -46.25 -84.66 -72.97
C HIS A 419 -47.08 -84.78 -74.26
N GLU A 420 -46.59 -84.24 -75.38
CA GLU A 420 -47.31 -84.30 -76.66
C GLU A 420 -47.39 -85.72 -77.22
N LYS A 421 -46.29 -86.50 -77.14
CA LYS A 421 -46.31 -87.92 -77.55
C LYS A 421 -47.25 -88.77 -76.70
N VAL A 422 -47.22 -88.59 -75.38
CA VAL A 422 -48.12 -89.32 -74.47
C VAL A 422 -49.57 -88.95 -74.74
N ARG A 423 -49.85 -87.67 -75.03
CA ARG A 423 -51.19 -87.20 -75.43
C ARG A 423 -51.67 -87.90 -76.72
N ASP A 424 -50.82 -88.03 -77.72
CA ASP A 424 -51.17 -88.73 -78.99
C ASP A 424 -51.52 -90.21 -78.75
N VAL A 425 -50.74 -90.91 -77.91
CA VAL A 425 -51.03 -92.31 -77.55
C VAL A 425 -52.33 -92.42 -76.74
N TYR A 426 -52.53 -91.54 -75.76
CA TYR A 426 -53.74 -91.47 -74.95
C TYR A 426 -55.00 -91.27 -75.80
N GLN A 427 -54.93 -90.39 -76.81
CA GLN A 427 -56.01 -90.19 -77.78
C GLN A 427 -56.26 -91.44 -78.63
N LYS A 428 -55.21 -92.10 -79.14
CA LYS A 428 -55.33 -93.33 -79.95
C LYS A 428 -55.94 -94.50 -79.19
N CYS A 429 -55.73 -94.58 -77.88
CA CYS A 429 -56.31 -95.60 -77.02
C CYS A 429 -57.80 -95.37 -76.70
N GLY A 430 -58.41 -94.29 -77.21
CA GLY A 430 -59.84 -94.03 -77.12
C GLY A 430 -60.26 -93.23 -75.88
N PHE A 431 -59.32 -92.60 -75.18
CA PHE A 431 -59.60 -91.74 -74.02
C PHE A 431 -59.92 -90.29 -74.45
N ASP A 432 -60.74 -89.59 -73.65
CA ASP A 432 -61.13 -88.20 -73.93
C ASP A 432 -60.02 -87.21 -73.55
N VAL A 433 -59.51 -86.48 -74.55
CA VAL A 433 -58.43 -85.50 -74.40
C VAL A 433 -58.94 -84.17 -73.80
N GLY A 434 -60.25 -84.01 -73.61
CA GLY A 434 -60.88 -82.77 -73.13
C GLY A 434 -60.44 -82.30 -71.74
N SER A 435 -59.94 -83.18 -70.88
CA SER A 435 -59.63 -82.88 -69.47
C SER A 435 -58.24 -82.26 -69.23
N LYS A 436 -57.41 -82.06 -70.28
CA LYS A 436 -55.97 -81.70 -70.14
C LYS A 436 -55.26 -82.48 -69.01
N PRO A 437 -55.35 -83.82 -68.98
CA PRO A 437 -54.71 -84.62 -67.95
C PRO A 437 -53.19 -84.44 -67.95
N SER A 438 -52.58 -84.48 -66.76
CA SER A 438 -51.12 -84.48 -66.60
C SER A 438 -50.50 -85.67 -67.33
N THR A 439 -49.27 -85.54 -67.83
CA THR A 439 -48.54 -86.63 -68.49
C THR A 439 -48.50 -87.89 -67.64
N LEU A 440 -48.30 -87.76 -66.33
CA LEU A 440 -48.30 -88.90 -65.40
C LEU A 440 -49.67 -89.56 -65.32
N PHE A 441 -50.75 -88.77 -65.31
CA PHE A 441 -52.12 -89.29 -65.25
C PHE A 441 -52.47 -90.04 -66.55
N MET A 442 -52.11 -89.49 -67.71
CA MET A 442 -52.30 -90.17 -69.00
C MET A 442 -51.56 -91.51 -69.05
N LEU A 443 -50.34 -91.58 -68.52
CA LEU A 443 -49.57 -92.82 -68.47
C LEU A 443 -50.20 -93.86 -67.55
N SER A 444 -50.65 -93.48 -66.35
CA SER A 444 -51.30 -94.43 -65.43
C SER A 444 -52.60 -95.02 -65.97
N GLU A 445 -53.40 -94.23 -66.69
CA GLU A 445 -54.62 -94.76 -67.35
C GLU A 445 -54.29 -95.63 -68.57
N LEU A 446 -53.24 -95.28 -69.32
CA LEU A 446 -52.73 -96.12 -70.40
C LEU A 446 -52.25 -97.48 -69.85
N GLU A 447 -51.50 -97.48 -68.76
CA GLU A 447 -51.03 -98.70 -68.07
C GLU A 447 -52.21 -99.56 -67.62
N ALA A 448 -53.18 -98.97 -66.92
CA ALA A 448 -54.36 -99.69 -66.46
C ALA A 448 -55.17 -100.31 -67.62
N ARG A 449 -55.26 -99.62 -68.76
CA ARG A 449 -55.91 -100.15 -69.96
C ARG A 449 -55.11 -101.26 -70.60
N LEU A 450 -53.79 -101.16 -70.58
CA LEU A 450 -52.89 -102.18 -71.10
C LEU A 450 -53.02 -103.47 -70.26
N GLU A 451 -53.02 -103.35 -68.93
CA GLU A 451 -53.29 -104.47 -68.01
C GLU A 451 -54.66 -105.10 -68.28
N GLN A 452 -55.72 -104.32 -68.40
CA GLN A 452 -57.04 -104.85 -68.76
C GLN A 452 -57.03 -105.62 -70.08
N LEU A 453 -56.34 -105.11 -71.11
CA LEU A 453 -56.25 -105.80 -72.39
C LEU A 453 -55.43 -107.09 -72.29
N LEU A 454 -54.40 -107.13 -71.44
CA LEU A 454 -53.62 -108.34 -71.17
C LEU A 454 -54.45 -109.39 -70.42
N ASP A 455 -55.22 -109.01 -69.39
CA ASP A 455 -56.16 -109.91 -68.70
C ASP A 455 -57.22 -110.48 -69.66
N HIS A 456 -57.71 -109.65 -70.57
CA HIS A 456 -58.63 -110.11 -71.62
C HIS A 456 -57.94 -111.09 -72.57
N ILE A 457 -56.65 -110.95 -72.85
CA ILE A 457 -55.91 -111.92 -73.67
C ILE A 457 -55.73 -113.24 -72.92
N GLU A 458 -55.42 -113.20 -71.62
CA GLU A 458 -55.21 -114.41 -70.80
C GLU A 458 -56.49 -115.22 -70.56
N THR A 459 -57.65 -114.58 -70.53
CA THR A 459 -58.94 -115.25 -70.29
C THR A 459 -59.60 -115.83 -71.54
N MET A 460 -59.01 -115.63 -72.73
CA MET A 460 -59.57 -116.14 -73.98
C MET A 460 -59.41 -117.65 -74.09
N SER A 461 -60.47 -118.35 -74.47
CA SER A 461 -60.45 -119.81 -74.53
C SER A 461 -59.45 -120.32 -75.58
N GLU A 462 -58.69 -121.35 -75.24
CA GLU A 462 -57.70 -121.97 -76.13
C GLU A 462 -58.33 -122.46 -77.45
N GLU A 463 -59.60 -122.87 -77.44
CA GLU A 463 -60.34 -123.24 -78.66
C GLU A 463 -60.59 -122.05 -79.58
N TYR A 464 -60.92 -120.88 -79.04
CA TYR A 464 -61.08 -119.65 -79.81
C TYR A 464 -59.73 -119.19 -80.38
N ILE A 465 -58.67 -119.24 -79.57
CA ILE A 465 -57.31 -118.90 -79.98
C ILE A 465 -56.83 -119.81 -81.11
N MET A 466 -56.99 -121.13 -80.99
CA MET A 466 -56.59 -122.09 -82.03
C MET A 466 -57.38 -121.92 -83.33
N LYS A 467 -58.66 -121.55 -83.25
CA LYS A 467 -59.50 -121.28 -84.42
C LYS A 467 -59.08 -119.99 -85.13
N GLU A 468 -58.90 -118.91 -84.38
CA GLU A 468 -58.43 -117.63 -84.93
C GLU A 468 -56.97 -117.68 -85.40
N GLU A 469 -56.10 -118.48 -84.74
CA GLU A 469 -54.74 -118.74 -85.20
C GLU A 469 -54.75 -119.49 -86.52
N LYS A 470 -55.55 -120.56 -86.65
CA LYS A 470 -55.73 -121.26 -87.93
C LYS A 470 -56.28 -120.35 -89.01
N ASP A 471 -57.25 -119.48 -88.69
CA ASP A 471 -57.83 -118.54 -89.66
C ASP A 471 -56.87 -117.41 -90.04
N LYS A 472 -56.10 -116.84 -89.09
CA LYS A 472 -55.05 -115.86 -89.38
C LYS A 472 -53.90 -116.48 -90.16
N GLU A 473 -53.46 -117.69 -89.80
CA GLU A 473 -52.41 -118.41 -90.51
C GLU A 473 -52.87 -118.82 -91.92
N LYS A 474 -54.15 -119.19 -92.10
CA LYS A 474 -54.76 -119.40 -93.42
C LYS A 474 -54.77 -118.11 -94.25
N LYS A 475 -55.23 -116.98 -93.68
CA LYS A 475 -55.21 -115.66 -94.33
C LYS A 475 -53.79 -115.20 -94.67
N ARG A 476 -52.81 -115.45 -93.81
CA ARG A 476 -51.40 -115.15 -94.06
C ARG A 476 -50.84 -115.95 -95.23
N ARG A 477 -51.12 -117.26 -95.29
CA ARG A 477 -50.72 -118.14 -96.40
C ARG A 477 -51.43 -117.76 -97.71
N GLU A 478 -52.67 -117.30 -97.63
CA GLU A 478 -53.42 -116.80 -98.77
C GLU A 478 -52.85 -115.46 -99.28
N ARG A 479 -52.56 -114.52 -98.38
CA ARG A 479 -51.92 -113.23 -98.71
C ARG A 479 -50.53 -113.43 -99.31
N LYS A 480 -49.70 -114.32 -98.73
CA LYS A 480 -48.37 -114.63 -99.27
C LYS A 480 -48.43 -115.30 -100.65
N ARG A 481 -49.44 -116.15 -100.89
CA ARG A 481 -49.68 -116.75 -102.23
C ARG A 481 -50.15 -115.70 -103.23
N GLN A 482 -51.07 -114.82 -102.83
CA GLN A 482 -51.53 -113.71 -103.68
C GLN A 482 -50.39 -112.74 -104.00
N GLU A 483 -49.55 -112.38 -103.03
CA GLU A 483 -48.37 -111.53 -103.23
C GLU A 483 -47.34 -112.19 -104.15
N GLN A 484 -47.07 -113.50 -103.98
CA GLN A 484 -46.17 -114.23 -104.89
C GLN A 484 -46.70 -114.31 -106.32
N GLN A 485 -48.01 -114.55 -106.47
CA GLN A 485 -48.64 -114.64 -107.79
C GLN A 485 -48.68 -113.27 -108.47
N ALA A 486 -49.03 -112.21 -107.72
CA ALA A 486 -48.98 -110.83 -108.22
C ALA A 486 -47.56 -110.40 -108.60
N LEU A 487 -46.53 -110.84 -107.87
CA LEU A 487 -45.13 -110.56 -108.20
C LEU A 487 -44.71 -111.28 -109.50
N GLN A 488 -45.11 -112.54 -109.70
CA GLN A 488 -44.84 -113.26 -110.95
C GLN A 488 -45.57 -112.63 -112.13
N ASP A 489 -46.84 -112.27 -111.97
CA ASP A 489 -47.63 -111.61 -113.01
C ASP A 489 -47.05 -110.23 -113.36
N ALA A 490 -46.65 -109.43 -112.37
CA ALA A 490 -46.00 -108.13 -112.59
C ALA A 490 -44.67 -108.29 -113.33
N GLN A 491 -43.84 -109.29 -112.99
CA GLN A 491 -42.60 -109.57 -113.73
C GLN A 491 -42.86 -110.03 -115.16
N GLN A 492 -43.91 -110.83 -115.38
CA GLN A 492 -44.31 -111.29 -116.72
C GLN A 492 -44.87 -110.13 -117.56
N GLU A 493 -45.70 -109.26 -116.97
CA GLU A 493 -46.18 -108.03 -117.60
C GLU A 493 -45.03 -107.08 -117.91
N GLU A 494 -44.05 -106.92 -117.02
CA GLU A 494 -42.87 -106.08 -117.27
C GLU A 494 -42.02 -106.64 -118.42
N ARG A 495 -41.84 -107.97 -118.48
CA ARG A 495 -41.18 -108.64 -119.63
C ARG A 495 -41.95 -108.41 -120.92
N ASN A 496 -43.28 -108.56 -120.91
CA ASN A 496 -44.13 -108.32 -122.06
C ASN A 496 -44.09 -106.85 -122.49
N ARG A 497 -44.15 -105.91 -121.55
CA ARG A 497 -44.05 -104.46 -121.79
C ARG A 497 -42.69 -104.07 -122.36
N LYS A 498 -41.59 -104.63 -121.84
CA LYS A 498 -40.23 -104.45 -122.39
C LYS A 498 -40.06 -105.10 -123.77
N SER A 499 -40.81 -106.17 -124.07
CA SER A 499 -40.83 -106.78 -125.40
C SER A 499 -41.58 -105.91 -126.42
N ILE A 500 -42.78 -105.42 -126.07
CA ILE A 500 -43.59 -104.51 -126.90
C ILE A 500 -42.86 -103.18 -127.11
N ALA A 501 -42.24 -102.60 -126.08
CA ALA A 501 -41.46 -101.38 -126.21
C ALA A 501 -40.24 -101.56 -127.13
N ARG A 502 -39.66 -102.77 -127.17
CA ARG A 502 -38.59 -103.12 -128.12
C ARG A 502 -39.12 -103.32 -129.54
N SER A 503 -40.33 -103.85 -129.74
CA SER A 503 -40.92 -103.98 -131.08
C SER A 503 -41.40 -102.65 -131.65
N MET A 504 -41.78 -101.68 -130.79
CA MET A 504 -42.25 -100.34 -131.18
C MET A 504 -41.12 -99.33 -131.42
N GLN A 505 -39.85 -99.68 -131.13
CA GLN A 505 -38.72 -98.81 -131.46
C GLN A 505 -38.42 -98.89 -132.96
N ALA A 506 -38.43 -97.73 -133.62
CA ALA A 506 -38.08 -97.60 -135.03
C ALA A 506 -36.67 -98.18 -135.31
N PRO A 507 -36.49 -98.99 -136.36
CA PRO A 507 -35.20 -99.61 -136.67
C PRO A 507 -34.08 -98.57 -136.80
N LYS A 508 -33.07 -98.64 -135.91
CA LYS A 508 -31.88 -97.77 -135.98
C LYS A 508 -31.08 -98.08 -137.25
N LYS A 509 -31.04 -97.14 -138.20
CA LYS A 509 -30.16 -97.20 -139.38
C LYS A 509 -28.71 -96.97 -138.95
N ARG A 510 -27.83 -97.94 -139.21
CA ARG A 510 -26.40 -97.85 -138.90
C ARG A 510 -25.67 -97.16 -140.06
N THR A 511 -25.06 -96.00 -139.81
CA THR A 511 -24.10 -95.36 -140.71
C THR A 511 -22.68 -95.68 -140.22
N GLY A 512 -21.90 -96.43 -141.01
CA GLY A 512 -20.48 -96.68 -140.74
C GLY A 512 -20.07 -98.15 -140.65
N ARG A 513 -18.82 -98.43 -141.01
CA ARG A 513 -18.22 -99.77 -141.08
C ARG A 513 -18.12 -100.41 -139.68
N GLN A 514 -18.59 -101.65 -139.58
CA GLN A 514 -18.62 -102.44 -138.35
C GLN A 514 -17.20 -102.76 -137.86
N VAL A 515 -16.88 -102.31 -136.64
CA VAL A 515 -15.64 -102.68 -135.95
C VAL A 515 -15.76 -104.15 -135.51
N MET A 516 -14.95 -105.01 -136.12
CA MET A 516 -14.82 -106.41 -135.71
C MET A 516 -14.00 -106.47 -134.42
N PHE A 517 -14.66 -106.79 -133.30
CA PHE A 517 -13.95 -107.15 -132.07
C PHE A 517 -13.16 -108.43 -132.31
N ARG A 518 -11.86 -108.37 -132.01
CA ARG A 518 -10.99 -109.55 -131.94
C ARG A 518 -11.20 -110.21 -130.57
N SER A 519 -11.20 -111.53 -130.53
CA SER A 519 -11.38 -112.32 -129.30
C SER A 519 -10.31 -112.00 -128.27
N ALA A 520 -10.71 -111.54 -127.08
CA ALA A 520 -9.85 -111.52 -125.90
C ALA A 520 -9.77 -112.93 -125.29
N PRO A 521 -8.61 -113.37 -124.75
CA PRO A 521 -8.40 -114.73 -124.27
C PRO A 521 -9.23 -115.06 -123.02
N MET A 522 -9.63 -116.34 -122.86
CA MET A 522 -10.18 -116.88 -121.62
C MET A 522 -9.21 -116.62 -120.46
N ARG A 523 -9.55 -115.71 -119.55
CA ARG A 523 -8.89 -115.65 -118.23
C ARG A 523 -9.60 -116.64 -117.32
N GLN A 524 -8.80 -117.57 -116.81
CA GLN A 524 -9.21 -118.53 -115.78
C GLN A 524 -9.62 -117.77 -114.51
N ALA A 525 -10.65 -118.29 -113.85
CA ALA A 525 -11.21 -117.73 -112.63
C ALA A 525 -10.15 -117.69 -111.52
N VAL A 526 -9.92 -116.50 -110.98
CA VAL A 526 -9.41 -116.35 -109.61
C VAL A 526 -10.61 -115.96 -108.76
N ARG A 527 -10.84 -116.80 -107.75
CA ARG A 527 -11.86 -116.64 -106.73
C ARG A 527 -11.38 -115.53 -105.80
N GLU A 528 -11.81 -114.31 -106.05
CA GLU A 528 -11.71 -113.23 -105.06
C GLU A 528 -12.90 -113.36 -104.12
N GLU A 529 -12.59 -113.70 -102.87
CA GLU A 529 -13.49 -113.56 -101.74
C GLU A 529 -13.90 -112.08 -101.68
N LYS A 530 -15.18 -111.80 -101.93
CA LYS A 530 -15.77 -110.54 -101.52
C LYS A 530 -16.12 -110.70 -100.06
N GLU A 531 -15.34 -110.03 -99.24
CA GLU A 531 -15.66 -109.72 -97.86
C GLU A 531 -17.08 -109.17 -97.79
N GLU A 532 -17.85 -109.77 -96.88
CA GLU A 532 -19.15 -109.28 -96.46
C GLU A 532 -18.89 -107.94 -95.76
N GLU A 533 -19.23 -106.83 -96.42
CA GLU A 533 -19.46 -105.57 -95.71
C GLU A 533 -20.78 -105.75 -94.94
N GLU A 534 -20.63 -106.14 -93.68
CA GLU A 534 -21.66 -106.14 -92.66
C GLU A 534 -22.07 -104.68 -92.44
N ASP A 535 -23.19 -104.28 -93.05
CA ASP A 535 -23.89 -103.03 -92.76
C ASP A 535 -24.48 -103.12 -91.34
N ASP A 536 -23.63 -102.93 -90.32
CA ASP A 536 -24.01 -102.70 -88.91
C ASP A 536 -24.61 -101.29 -88.73
N LEU A 537 -25.70 -100.99 -89.47
CA LEU A 537 -26.44 -99.73 -89.37
C LEU A 537 -27.87 -99.88 -88.83
N ASP A 538 -28.26 -101.06 -88.37
CA ASP A 538 -29.61 -101.31 -87.82
C ASP A 538 -29.68 -101.47 -86.28
N GLU A 539 -28.57 -101.39 -85.55
CA GLU A 539 -28.56 -101.55 -84.08
C GLU A 539 -28.70 -100.25 -83.26
N LEU A 540 -28.83 -99.09 -83.92
CA LEU A 540 -29.03 -97.78 -83.25
C LEU A 540 -30.50 -97.36 -83.09
N LYS A 541 -31.46 -98.29 -83.23
CA LYS A 541 -32.91 -97.98 -83.15
C LYS A 541 -33.68 -98.62 -82.00
N TYR A 542 -33.02 -99.33 -81.07
CA TYR A 542 -33.68 -99.98 -79.93
C TYR A 542 -33.04 -99.72 -78.56
N LEU A 543 -32.30 -98.62 -78.40
CA LEU A 543 -31.93 -98.08 -77.08
C LEU A 543 -32.36 -96.60 -76.95
N THR A 544 -33.67 -96.41 -76.86
CA THR A 544 -34.34 -95.39 -76.04
C THR A 544 -35.60 -95.98 -75.45
#